data_AF-A0A6L3ZW83-F1
#
_entry.id   AF-A0A6L3ZW83-F1
#
_cell.length_a   1.000
_cell.length_b   1.000
_cell.length_c   1.000
_cell.angle_alpha   90.00
_cell.angle_beta   90.00
_cell.angle_gamma   90.00
#
_symmetry.space_group_name_H-M   'P 1'
#
loop_
_entity.id
_entity.type
_entity.pdbx_description
1 polymer ?
#
loop_
_entity_poly.entity_id
_entity_poly.type
_entity_poly.pdbx_seq_one_letter_code
_entity_poly.pdbx_strand_id
1 'polypeptide(L)'
;MKERDYEIVAPDDEIFENLGDLGAFRTGGKTELEVEEDYRERTAYVEENLWNKVQRVGKKISFAKDIMALYSYMRDPFVSWHRKAIVVMGLIYFISPIDTIPDIAPLIGYLDDLGVIAALIKFLGSELVPYYDARYRS
;
A
#
# COMPACT_ATOMS: atom_id res chain seq x y z
N MET A 1 28.36 -11.23 21.13
CA MET A 1 26.97 -10.88 20.79
C MET A 1 27.07 -10.08 19.50
N LYS A 2 26.71 -10.68 18.36
CA LYS A 2 26.96 -10.10 17.02
C LYS A 2 25.67 -9.38 16.60
N GLU A 3 25.74 -8.06 16.47
CA GLU A 3 24.68 -7.26 15.85
C GLU A 3 24.47 -7.79 14.43
N ARG A 4 23.24 -8.21 14.13
CA ARG A 4 22.83 -8.55 12.77
C ARG A 4 22.30 -7.27 12.16
N ASP A 5 23.14 -6.61 11.39
CA ASP A 5 22.73 -5.57 10.46
C ASP A 5 21.77 -6.23 9.48
N TYR A 6 20.48 -5.93 9.64
CA TYR A 6 19.49 -6.21 8.62
C TYR A 6 19.68 -5.14 7.55
N GLU A 7 20.55 -5.41 6.58
CA GLU A 7 20.51 -4.70 5.29
C GLU A 7 19.14 -5.01 4.68
N ILE A 8 18.20 -4.08 4.89
CA ILE A 8 16.95 -4.07 4.14
C ILE A 8 17.33 -3.62 2.75
N VAL A 9 17.61 -4.60 1.88
CA VAL A 9 17.71 -4.40 0.44
C VAL A 9 16.31 -4.01 -0.02
N ALA A 10 16.03 -2.70 -0.05
CA ALA A 10 14.98 -2.19 -0.89
C ALA A 10 15.30 -2.67 -2.31
N PRO A 11 14.37 -3.27 -3.05
CA PRO A 11 14.62 -3.57 -4.45
C PRO A 11 15.08 -2.28 -5.12
N ASP A 12 16.31 -2.31 -5.65
CA ASP A 12 16.93 -1.14 -6.26
C ASP A 12 15.97 -0.52 -7.26
N ASP A 13 15.97 0.81 -7.32
CA ASP A 13 15.19 1.56 -8.29
C ASP A 13 15.42 1.05 -9.71
N GLU A 14 16.51 0.34 -10.02
CA GLU A 14 16.75 -0.42 -11.27
C GLU A 14 15.63 -1.38 -11.69
N ILE A 15 14.95 -2.06 -10.74
CA ILE A 15 13.78 -2.88 -11.07
C ILE A 15 12.67 -1.96 -11.59
N PHE A 16 12.47 -0.83 -10.93
CA PHE A 16 11.43 0.14 -11.26
C PHE A 16 11.81 1.11 -12.40
N GLU A 17 13.09 1.27 -12.73
CA GLU A 17 13.63 2.03 -13.86
C GLU A 17 13.50 1.21 -15.14
N ASN A 18 13.74 -0.10 -15.09
CA ASN A 18 13.33 -1.02 -16.16
C ASN A 18 11.79 -1.07 -16.30
N LEU A 19 11.03 -0.80 -15.24
CA LEU A 19 9.59 -0.52 -15.31
C LEU A 19 9.27 0.96 -15.65
N GLY A 20 10.23 1.87 -15.62
CA GLY A 20 10.03 3.29 -15.95
C GLY A 20 9.87 3.48 -17.45
N ASP A 21 10.54 2.62 -18.23
CA ASP A 21 10.31 2.41 -19.66
C ASP A 21 9.06 1.53 -19.93
N LEU A 22 8.50 0.91 -18.88
CA LEU A 22 7.13 0.40 -18.85
C LEU A 22 6.15 1.52 -18.47
N GLY A 23 6.11 2.59 -19.26
CA GLY A 23 4.85 3.30 -19.52
C GLY A 23 3.72 2.37 -20.00
N ALA A 24 4.06 1.09 -20.23
CA ALA A 24 3.26 -0.01 -20.72
C ALA A 24 3.38 -1.29 -19.85
N PHE A 25 3.26 -1.24 -18.51
CA PHE A 25 2.79 -2.44 -17.79
C PHE A 25 1.29 -2.61 -18.10
N ARG A 26 1.00 -2.99 -19.35
CA ARG A 26 -0.29 -3.47 -19.86
C ARG A 26 -1.48 -2.80 -19.17
N THR A 27 -1.67 -1.50 -19.39
CA THR A 27 -3.04 -1.00 -19.53
C THR A 27 -3.66 -1.94 -20.57
N GLY A 28 -4.81 -2.55 -20.34
CA GLY A 28 -5.39 -3.52 -21.27
C GLY A 28 -5.88 -2.89 -22.59
N GLY A 29 -5.11 -1.98 -23.20
CA GLY A 29 -5.54 -1.07 -24.25
C GLY A 29 -6.13 0.26 -23.75
N LYS A 30 -5.97 0.59 -22.45
CA LYS A 30 -6.50 1.83 -21.86
C LYS A 30 -5.61 3.03 -22.18
N THR A 31 -6.23 4.14 -22.53
CA THR A 31 -5.64 5.47 -22.73
C THR A 31 -5.14 6.08 -21.41
N GLU A 32 -4.31 7.12 -21.48
CA GLU A 32 -3.82 7.85 -20.29
C GLU A 32 -4.96 8.39 -19.42
N LEU A 33 -6.03 8.89 -20.04
CA LEU A 33 -7.23 9.37 -19.35
C LEU A 33 -7.93 8.25 -18.58
N GLU A 34 -8.08 7.08 -19.20
CA GLU A 34 -8.68 5.91 -18.55
C GLU A 34 -7.82 5.36 -17.41
N VAL A 35 -6.49 5.48 -17.50
CA VAL A 35 -5.58 5.13 -16.40
C VAL A 35 -5.73 6.11 -15.24
N GLU A 36 -5.84 7.41 -15.53
CA GLU A 36 -6.02 8.43 -14.52
C GLU A 36 -7.39 8.29 -13.82
N GLU A 37 -8.46 8.03 -14.56
CA GLU A 37 -9.79 7.75 -14.01
C GLU A 37 -9.80 6.49 -13.14
N ASP A 38 -9.21 5.38 -13.62
CA ASP A 38 -9.10 4.12 -12.87
C ASP A 38 -8.31 4.31 -11.57
N TYR A 39 -7.22 5.08 -11.61
CA TYR A 39 -6.46 5.42 -10.41
C TYR A 39 -7.26 6.28 -9.43
N ARG A 40 -8.01 7.28 -9.92
CA ARG A 40 -8.87 8.13 -9.10
C ARG A 40 -9.99 7.33 -8.43
N GLU A 41 -10.65 6.45 -9.18
CA GLU A 41 -11.71 5.57 -8.68
C GLU A 41 -11.19 4.64 -7.57
N ARG A 42 -10.05 3.97 -7.83
CA ARG A 42 -9.37 3.10 -6.86
C ARG A 42 -8.97 3.84 -5.59
N THR A 43 -8.43 5.05 -5.74
CA THR A 43 -8.05 5.89 -4.60
C THR A 43 -9.29 6.26 -3.79
N ALA A 44 -10.36 6.72 -4.44
CA ALA A 44 -11.63 7.06 -3.78
C ALA A 44 -12.20 5.87 -3.00
N TYR A 45 -12.19 4.67 -3.59
CA TYR A 45 -12.60 3.45 -2.91
C TYR A 45 -11.79 3.19 -1.64
N VAL A 46 -10.46 3.40 -1.68
CA VAL A 46 -9.61 3.31 -0.49
C VAL A 46 -10.04 4.34 0.56
N GLU A 47 -10.24 5.60 0.19
CA GLU A 47 -10.61 6.66 1.15
C GLU A 47 -11.94 6.36 1.87
N GLU A 48 -12.93 5.86 1.14
CA GLU A 48 -14.27 5.58 1.66
C GLU A 48 -14.30 4.37 2.61
N ASN A 49 -13.46 3.37 2.36
CA ASN A 49 -13.60 2.06 3.00
C ASN A 49 -12.45 1.74 3.98
N LEU A 50 -11.31 2.42 3.90
CA LEU A 50 -10.13 2.15 4.73
C LEU A 50 -10.44 2.25 6.22
N TRP A 51 -11.07 3.35 6.65
CA TRP A 51 -11.31 3.57 8.08
C TRP A 51 -12.30 2.57 8.67
N ASN A 52 -13.30 2.16 7.89
CA ASN A 52 -14.25 1.12 8.31
C ASN A 52 -13.54 -0.22 8.52
N LYS A 53 -12.60 -0.60 7.65
CA LYS A 53 -11.79 -1.82 7.81
C LYS A 53 -10.83 -1.69 8.99
N VAL A 54 -10.12 -0.56 9.14
CA VAL A 54 -9.19 -0.32 10.25
C VAL A 54 -9.89 -0.40 11.61
N GLN A 55 -11.07 0.19 11.76
CA GLN A 55 -11.86 0.10 13.00
C GLN A 55 -12.28 -1.33 13.34
N ARG A 56 -12.52 -2.17 12.32
CA ARG A 56 -12.91 -3.57 12.49
C ARG A 56 -11.73 -4.47 12.85
N VAL A 57 -10.56 -4.22 12.27
CA VAL A 57 -9.34 -5.04 12.43
C VAL A 57 -8.45 -4.57 13.58
N GLY A 58 -8.41 -3.27 13.87
CA GLY A 58 -7.37 -2.63 14.67
C GLY A 58 -7.82 -2.09 16.01
N LYS A 59 -7.55 -2.82 17.10
CA LYS A 59 -7.46 -2.27 18.47
C LYS A 59 -6.03 -1.83 18.85
N LYS A 60 -5.05 -1.99 17.96
CA LYS A 60 -3.63 -1.66 18.22
C LYS A 60 -3.26 -0.30 17.63
N ILE A 61 -2.67 0.56 18.47
CA ILE A 61 -2.26 1.92 18.11
C ILE A 61 -1.17 1.93 17.03
N SER A 62 -0.27 0.93 16.98
CA SER A 62 0.82 0.89 16.00
C SER A 62 0.32 0.65 14.56
N PHE A 63 -0.60 -0.29 14.38
CA PHE A 63 -1.13 -0.63 13.06
C PHE A 63 -1.90 0.53 12.40
N ALA A 64 -2.66 1.29 13.19
CA ALA A 64 -3.34 2.48 12.70
C ALA A 64 -2.35 3.56 12.20
N LYS A 65 -1.18 3.68 12.83
CA LYS A 65 -0.13 4.60 12.38
C LYS A 65 0.50 4.16 11.07
N ASP A 66 0.73 2.86 10.90
CA ASP A 66 1.28 2.30 9.65
C ASP A 66 0.33 2.56 8.47
N ILE A 67 -0.96 2.32 8.68
CA ILE A 67 -2.00 2.59 7.68
C ILE A 67 -2.09 4.09 7.37
N MET A 68 -1.97 4.96 8.38
CA MET A 68 -1.95 6.41 8.16
C MET A 68 -0.73 6.84 7.34
N ALA A 69 0.45 6.28 7.61
CA ALA A 69 1.65 6.57 6.84
C ALA A 69 1.51 6.14 5.38
N LEU A 70 0.96 4.94 5.12
CA LEU A 70 0.65 4.46 3.76
C LEU A 70 -0.37 5.36 3.05
N TYR A 71 -1.42 5.80 3.77
CA TYR A 71 -2.43 6.71 3.24
C TYR A 71 -1.82 8.07 2.85
N SER A 72 -0.98 8.65 3.71
CA SER A 72 -0.27 9.89 3.41
C SER A 72 0.72 9.75 2.26
N TYR A 73 1.44 8.62 2.20
CA TYR A 73 2.36 8.29 1.11
C TYR A 73 1.66 8.24 -0.25
N MET A 74 0.49 7.60 -0.32
CA MET A 74 -0.33 7.53 -1.53
C MET A 74 -0.76 8.93 -2.04
N ARG A 75 -0.99 9.88 -1.12
CA ARG A 75 -1.45 11.24 -1.45
C ARG A 75 -0.33 12.22 -1.76
N ASP A 76 0.93 11.89 -1.48
CA ASP A 76 2.04 12.82 -1.66
C ASP A 76 2.35 13.06 -3.15
N PRO A 77 2.23 14.29 -3.67
CA PRO A 77 2.47 14.57 -5.10
C PRO A 77 3.92 14.28 -5.54
N PHE A 78 4.89 14.26 -4.63
CA PHE A 78 6.30 14.00 -4.92
C PHE A 78 6.65 12.50 -4.98
N VAL A 79 5.75 11.62 -4.57
CA VAL A 79 5.93 10.17 -4.72
C VAL A 79 5.60 9.76 -6.15
N SER A 80 6.44 8.92 -6.74
CA SER A 80 6.23 8.42 -8.11
C SER A 80 4.94 7.61 -8.22
N TRP A 81 4.26 7.73 -9.36
CA TRP A 81 2.92 7.16 -9.54
C TRP A 81 2.89 5.64 -9.37
N HIS A 82 3.92 4.92 -9.83
CA HIS A 82 4.04 3.47 -9.69
C HIS A 82 4.06 3.05 -8.21
N ARG A 83 4.82 3.79 -7.39
CA ARG A 83 4.92 3.50 -5.95
C ARG A 83 3.58 3.75 -5.24
N LYS A 84 2.85 4.79 -5.63
CA LYS A 84 1.47 5.01 -5.16
C LYS A 84 0.54 3.88 -5.57
N ALA A 85 0.64 3.40 -6.81
CA ALA A 85 -0.20 2.32 -7.31
C ALA A 85 -0.01 1.03 -6.51
N ILE A 86 1.22 0.69 -6.11
CA ILE A 86 1.51 -0.46 -5.23
C ILE A 86 0.78 -0.31 -3.88
N VAL A 87 0.84 0.87 -3.28
CA VAL A 87 0.13 1.16 -2.02
C VAL A 87 -1.38 1.07 -2.19
N VAL A 88 -1.94 1.70 -3.23
CA VAL A 88 -3.37 1.63 -3.55
C VAL A 88 -3.82 0.18 -3.69
N MET A 89 -3.08 -0.64 -4.45
CA MET A 89 -3.41 -2.04 -4.67
C MET A 89 -3.40 -2.85 -3.37
N GLY A 90 -2.37 -2.68 -2.53
CA GLY A 90 -2.32 -3.39 -1.25
C GLY A 90 -3.37 -2.90 -0.25
N LEU A 91 -3.73 -1.61 -0.26
CA LEU A 91 -4.83 -1.08 0.54
C LEU A 91 -6.20 -1.58 0.05
N ILE A 92 -6.41 -1.65 -1.27
CA ILE A 92 -7.63 -2.25 -1.85
C ILE A 92 -7.76 -3.70 -1.41
N TYR A 93 -6.67 -4.47 -1.48
CA TYR A 93 -6.66 -5.86 -1.03
C TYR A 93 -7.05 -5.96 0.45
N PHE A 94 -6.42 -5.15 1.31
CA PHE A 94 -6.73 -5.08 2.74
C PHE A 94 -8.21 -4.70 3.02
N ILE A 95 -8.75 -3.76 2.26
CA ILE A 95 -10.11 -3.23 2.43
C ILE A 95 -11.17 -4.18 1.88
N SER A 96 -10.85 -4.88 0.78
CA SER A 96 -11.79 -5.64 -0.02
C SER A 96 -12.64 -6.55 0.87
N PRO A 97 -13.97 -6.38 0.90
CA PRO A 97 -14.85 -7.15 1.76
C PRO A 97 -15.05 -8.61 1.30
N ILE A 98 -14.31 -9.08 0.27
CA ILE A 98 -14.65 -10.30 -0.46
C ILE A 98 -13.52 -11.34 -0.52
N ASP A 99 -12.23 -10.98 -0.35
CA ASP A 99 -11.15 -11.92 -0.68
C ASP A 99 -10.65 -12.79 0.50
N THR A 100 -11.59 -13.39 1.22
CA THR A 100 -11.32 -14.66 1.91
C THR A 100 -12.58 -15.50 1.90
N ILE A 101 -12.75 -16.26 0.82
CA ILE A 101 -13.46 -17.56 0.76
C ILE A 101 -14.69 -17.64 1.69
N PRO A 102 -15.91 -17.37 1.19
CA PRO A 102 -17.10 -17.88 1.87
C PRO A 102 -17.02 -19.41 1.84
N ASP A 103 -16.51 -20.03 2.91
CA ASP A 103 -17.08 -21.25 3.54
C ASP A 103 -16.20 -22.00 4.57
N ILE A 104 -14.94 -21.66 4.91
CA ILE A 104 -14.16 -22.60 5.78
C ILE A 104 -13.28 -22.01 6.92
N ALA A 105 -13.11 -20.70 7.10
CA ALA A 105 -12.24 -20.25 8.21
C ALA A 105 -12.63 -18.89 8.84
N PRO A 106 -13.65 -18.85 9.70
CA PRO A 106 -14.01 -17.63 10.46
C PRO A 106 -12.89 -17.08 11.37
N LEU A 107 -11.77 -17.80 11.55
CA LEU A 107 -10.69 -17.44 12.47
C LEU A 107 -9.35 -17.08 11.81
N ILE A 108 -9.12 -17.35 10.52
CA ILE A 108 -7.77 -17.26 9.90
C ILE A 108 -7.62 -16.08 8.93
N GLY A 109 -8.70 -15.54 8.36
CA GLY A 109 -8.63 -14.53 7.28
C GLY A 109 -7.91 -13.21 7.62
N TYR A 110 -7.88 -12.81 8.90
CA TYR A 110 -7.23 -11.54 9.29
C TYR A 110 -5.70 -11.56 9.20
N LEU A 111 -5.06 -12.75 9.25
CA LEU A 111 -3.60 -12.84 9.19
C LEU A 111 -3.05 -12.54 7.79
N ASP A 112 -3.81 -12.85 6.74
CA ASP A 112 -3.39 -12.65 5.35
C ASP A 112 -3.38 -11.15 4.98
N ASP A 113 -4.47 -10.45 5.36
CA ASP A 113 -4.61 -8.99 5.25
C ASP A 113 -3.47 -8.22 5.96
N LEU A 114 -3.14 -8.63 7.19
CA LEU A 114 -2.05 -8.03 7.96
C LEU A 114 -0.68 -8.36 7.35
N GLY A 115 -0.54 -9.53 6.73
CA GLY A 115 0.65 -9.94 5.98
C GLY A 115 0.91 -9.02 4.80
N VAL A 116 -0.12 -8.63 4.04
CA VAL A 116 0.00 -7.70 2.91
C VAL A 116 0.44 -6.31 3.38
N ILE A 117 -0.15 -5.78 4.45
CA ILE A 117 0.27 -4.49 5.01
C ILE A 117 1.71 -4.56 5.54
N ALA A 118 2.07 -5.64 6.24
CA ALA A 118 3.45 -5.83 6.71
C ALA A 118 4.44 -5.94 5.55
N ALA A 119 4.06 -6.59 4.46
CA ALA A 119 4.86 -6.67 3.24
C ALA A 119 5.04 -5.30 2.59
N LEU A 120 3.98 -4.49 2.50
CA LEU A 120 4.05 -3.12 2.00
C LEU A 120 4.99 -2.25 2.85
N ILE A 121 4.86 -2.31 4.17
CA ILE A 121 5.73 -1.54 5.08
C ILE A 121 7.19 -1.98 4.91
N LYS A 122 7.44 -3.29 4.81
CA LYS A 122 8.80 -3.82 4.60
C LYS A 122 9.37 -3.40 3.25
N PHE A 123 8.54 -3.41 2.20
CA PHE A 123 8.92 -3.04 0.85
C PHE A 123 9.23 -1.55 0.72
N LEU A 124 8.43 -0.68 1.34
CA LEU A 124 8.61 0.77 1.30
C LEU A 124 9.57 1.30 2.38
N GLY A 125 9.81 0.52 3.44
CA GLY A 125 10.84 0.72 4.46
C GLY A 125 11.18 2.18 4.78
N SER A 126 12.33 2.62 4.27
CA SER A 126 12.89 3.96 4.48
C SER A 126 12.04 5.10 3.93
N GLU A 127 11.25 4.85 2.89
CA GLU A 127 10.41 5.86 2.25
C GLU A 127 9.18 6.19 3.09
N LEU A 128 8.70 5.27 3.94
CA LEU A 128 7.58 5.53 4.85
C LEU A 128 8.00 6.30 6.11
N VAL A 129 9.28 6.25 6.49
CA VAL A 129 9.80 6.88 7.72
C VAL A 129 9.32 8.34 7.89
N PRO A 130 9.37 9.21 6.86
CA PRO A 130 8.91 10.58 7.00
C PRO A 130 7.40 10.70 7.27
N TYR A 131 6.59 9.79 6.74
CA TYR A 131 5.13 9.81 6.82
C TYR A 131 4.58 9.33 8.18
N TYR A 132 5.44 8.85 9.08
CA TYR A 132 5.07 8.58 10.47
C TYR A 132 5.04 9.84 11.34
N ASP A 133 5.69 10.93 10.93
CA ASP A 133 5.55 12.24 11.58
C ASP A 133 4.43 13.03 10.87
N ALA A 134 3.35 13.31 11.58
CA ALA A 134 2.21 14.06 11.06
C ALA A 134 2.55 15.51 10.63
N ARG A 135 3.76 16.00 10.94
CA ARG A 135 4.27 17.30 10.49
C ARG A 135 5.08 17.23 9.20
N TYR A 136 5.30 16.04 8.64
CA TYR A 136 6.03 15.92 7.39
C TYR A 136 5.18 16.45 6.24
N ARG A 137 5.57 17.62 5.70
CA ARG A 137 4.98 18.32 4.55
C ARG A 137 3.52 18.80 4.70
N SER A 138 3.06 19.04 5.94
CA SER A 138 1.83 19.78 6.26
C SER A 138 1.98 21.29 6.11
#